data_AF-A0AA85KED2-F1
#
_entry.id   AF-A0AA85KED2-F1
#
_cell.length_a   1.000
_cell.length_b   1.000
_cell.length_c   1.000
_cell.angle_alpha   90.00
_cell.angle_beta   90.00
_cell.angle_gamma   90.00
#
_symmetry.space_group_name_H-M   'P 1'
#
loop_
_entity.id
_entity.type
_entity.pdbx_description
1 polymer ?
#
loop_
_entity_poly.entity_id
_entity_poly.type
_entity_poly.pdbx_seq_one_letter_code
_entity_poly.pdbx_strand_id
1 'polypeptide(L)'
;MQVTRKSINFALNVTSKNVFRQFSVTPVASASLKDIMADLIPKEQAKVAAFRKEYGSTKVGDVTVDMMYGGMRGIKGLVTETSVLDINEGIRFRGLSIPDCQKQLPKAPGGEEPLPEGIFFLLLTGQVPTKAQVDGISKELANRADLPSHVLNMLNNFPSSLHPMSQLVAACAALNSESKFARAYSQGIKKSVYWEYVYEDSMDLIAKLPTVAAIIYRNLYRDGTSVTAIDPNTDWSHNFCRMLGYEDPGFTEMMRLYLTFHCDHEGGNVSAHTCHLVGSALSDPYLSFSASMCGLAGPLHGLANQEVLVFLNKMQEKVGKNPTDDQVKQYVMDTLNAGQVIPGYGHAVLRRTDPRFTCAQEFCERHFPNDSLYKLVSHLHKVVPPILTGLGKVQNPWPNVDAHSGVLLQTDQNSTENDFLNRIAYYEEYVYGEAYQREVLPELKENDPASTTTTTATTAEQVEDAYHLGIKHGAKLASEFGFYYGMALEIISTRQSNQNASSKLSADINTTEEQRTLQSRKDIQIYKTAYDLHQYLTSSHGLIDVLSSYPQLNKSTSCTFDENNDELFKLIRNKARQLKSLLDIHSIEYEMNNLTF
;
A
#
# COMPACT_ATOMS: atom_id res chain seq x y z
N MET A 1 -34.56 -38.17 73.29
CA MET A 1 -33.20 -38.24 73.88
C MET A 1 -32.62 -36.82 73.84
N GLN A 2 -32.86 -36.06 74.91
CA GLN A 2 -31.89 -35.64 75.94
C GLN A 2 -30.84 -34.63 75.41
N VAL A 3 -31.01 -33.34 75.77
CA VAL A 3 -30.18 -32.58 76.75
C VAL A 3 -29.03 -31.88 75.99
N THR A 4 -28.85 -30.55 75.99
CA THR A 4 -28.72 -29.65 77.15
C THR A 4 -28.94 -28.19 76.76
N ARG A 5 -29.60 -27.43 77.65
CA ARG A 5 -29.56 -25.96 77.73
C ARG A 5 -28.19 -25.49 78.24
N LYS A 6 -27.71 -24.33 77.78
CA LYS A 6 -27.19 -23.32 78.72
C LYS A 6 -27.33 -21.91 78.15
N SER A 7 -28.00 -21.13 78.98
CA SER A 7 -28.44 -19.75 78.82
C SER A 7 -27.38 -18.78 79.34
N ILE A 8 -27.49 -17.49 78.95
CA ILE A 8 -27.50 -16.27 79.83
C ILE A 8 -26.73 -15.07 79.23
N ASN A 9 -27.56 -14.06 78.89
CA ASN A 9 -27.46 -12.60 79.10
C ASN A 9 -26.16 -11.84 78.74
N PHE A 10 -26.29 -10.81 77.89
CA PHE A 10 -26.54 -9.43 78.36
C PHE A 10 -26.97 -8.52 77.19
N ALA A 11 -28.00 -7.71 77.42
CA ALA A 11 -28.44 -6.66 76.51
C ALA A 11 -27.78 -5.33 76.89
N LEU A 12 -27.33 -4.55 75.90
CA LEU A 12 -27.69 -3.12 75.67
C LEU A 12 -26.65 -2.39 74.80
N ASN A 13 -27.11 -2.02 73.59
CA ASN A 13 -26.89 -0.78 72.85
C ASN A 13 -25.52 -0.07 72.90
N VAL A 14 -24.77 -0.19 71.79
CA VAL A 14 -24.07 0.96 71.18
C VAL A 14 -24.29 0.90 69.65
N THR A 15 -24.56 2.06 69.09
CA THR A 15 -25.06 2.40 67.76
C THR A 15 -24.05 2.24 66.61
N SER A 16 -24.60 1.96 65.42
CA SER A 16 -24.11 2.31 64.07
C SER A 16 -22.83 1.66 63.51
N LYS A 17 -22.98 0.80 62.48
CA LYS A 17 -22.59 1.09 61.08
C LYS A 17 -22.67 -0.17 60.20
N ASN A 18 -23.29 0.04 59.04
CA ASN A 18 -23.43 -0.78 57.85
C ASN A 18 -22.30 -1.78 57.53
N VAL A 19 -22.68 -3.01 57.15
CA VAL A 19 -21.99 -3.77 56.10
C VAL A 19 -23.04 -4.51 55.26
N PHE A 20 -23.52 -3.86 54.20
CA PHE A 20 -24.04 -4.57 53.03
C PHE A 20 -22.83 -5.12 52.28
N ARG A 21 -22.71 -6.45 52.19
CA ARG A 21 -21.76 -7.10 51.29
C ARG A 21 -22.27 -6.89 49.87
N GLN A 22 -21.75 -5.86 49.20
CA GLN A 22 -21.83 -5.73 47.75
C GLN A 22 -21.09 -6.93 47.14
N PHE A 23 -21.80 -7.76 46.39
CA PHE A 23 -21.17 -8.63 45.42
C PHE A 23 -20.51 -7.72 44.39
N SER A 24 -19.18 -7.66 44.41
CA SER A 24 -18.40 -7.10 43.32
C SER A 24 -18.69 -7.96 42.10
N VAL A 25 -19.50 -7.42 41.18
CA VAL A 25 -19.55 -7.90 39.81
C VAL A 25 -18.20 -7.48 39.22
N THR A 26 -17.25 -8.40 39.18
CA THR A 26 -16.06 -8.24 38.36
C THR A 26 -16.56 -7.96 36.93
N PRO A 27 -16.18 -6.86 36.27
CA PRO A 27 -16.53 -6.69 34.88
C PRO A 27 -15.93 -7.87 34.12
N VAL A 28 -16.77 -8.60 33.39
CA VAL A 28 -16.28 -9.60 32.43
C VAL A 28 -15.31 -8.85 31.53
N ALA A 29 -14.03 -9.25 31.54
CA ALA A 29 -13.04 -8.65 30.66
C ALA A 29 -13.56 -8.79 29.23
N SER A 30 -13.76 -7.67 28.53
CA SER A 30 -14.10 -7.71 27.11
C SER A 30 -12.99 -8.47 26.39
N ALA A 31 -13.36 -9.40 25.50
CA ALA A 31 -12.40 -10.13 24.67
C ALA A 31 -11.45 -9.15 23.96
N SER A 32 -10.17 -9.50 23.88
CA SER A 32 -9.19 -8.67 23.18
C SER A 32 -9.50 -8.63 21.68
N LEU A 33 -8.97 -7.62 20.97
CA LEU A 33 -9.11 -7.55 19.50
C LEU A 33 -8.58 -8.83 18.82
N LYS A 34 -7.44 -9.35 19.30
CA LYS A 34 -6.85 -10.60 18.79
C LYS A 34 -7.76 -11.82 19.02
N ASP A 35 -8.40 -11.92 20.18
CA ASP A 35 -9.34 -13.01 20.47
C ASP A 35 -10.57 -12.95 19.56
N ILE A 36 -11.13 -11.75 19.37
CA ILE A 36 -12.26 -11.53 18.47
C ILE A 36 -11.89 -11.92 17.04
N MET A 37 -10.68 -11.55 16.59
CA MET A 37 -10.18 -11.96 15.29
C MET A 37 -10.03 -13.48 15.20
N ALA A 38 -9.42 -14.15 16.18
CA ALA A 38 -9.29 -15.60 16.21
C ALA A 38 -10.64 -16.32 16.03
N ASP A 39 -11.73 -15.75 16.56
CA ASP A 39 -13.10 -16.27 16.42
C ASP A 39 -13.75 -15.99 15.05
N LEU A 40 -13.34 -14.93 14.35
CA LEU A 40 -13.90 -14.51 13.06
C LEU A 40 -13.19 -15.17 11.88
N ILE A 41 -11.87 -15.34 11.97
CA ILE A 41 -11.01 -15.82 10.88
C ILE A 41 -11.48 -17.17 10.30
N PRO A 42 -11.78 -18.22 11.10
CA PRO A 42 -12.25 -19.50 10.56
C PRO A 42 -13.59 -19.40 9.81
N LYS A 43 -14.46 -18.46 10.22
CA LYS A 43 -15.77 -18.25 9.58
C LYS A 43 -15.61 -17.63 8.18
N GLU A 44 -14.75 -16.62 8.06
CA GLU A 44 -14.44 -16.01 6.77
C GLU A 44 -13.67 -16.97 5.85
N GLN A 45 -12.75 -17.78 6.38
CA GLN A 45 -12.08 -18.84 5.62
C GLN A 45 -13.08 -19.83 5.02
N ALA A 46 -14.04 -20.31 5.82
CA ALA A 46 -15.07 -21.22 5.36
C ALA A 46 -15.97 -20.58 4.28
N LYS A 47 -16.36 -19.32 4.45
CA LYS A 47 -17.16 -18.55 3.49
C LYS A 47 -16.43 -18.37 2.16
N VAL A 48 -15.15 -17.98 2.18
CA VAL A 48 -14.34 -17.82 0.96
C VAL A 48 -14.12 -19.17 0.25
N ALA A 49 -13.86 -20.23 1.02
CA ALA A 49 -13.73 -21.58 0.46
C ALA A 49 -15.03 -22.04 -0.23
N ALA A 50 -16.18 -21.81 0.40
CA ALA A 50 -17.49 -22.11 -0.19
C ALA A 50 -17.75 -21.28 -1.46
N PHE A 51 -17.49 -19.97 -1.41
CA PHE A 51 -17.66 -19.07 -2.55
C PHE A 51 -16.78 -19.48 -3.75
N ARG A 52 -15.50 -19.80 -3.52
CA ARG A 52 -14.58 -20.27 -4.58
C ARG A 52 -14.98 -21.63 -5.13
N LYS A 53 -15.55 -22.53 -4.30
CA LYS A 53 -16.04 -23.82 -4.75
C LYS A 53 -17.22 -23.67 -5.72
N GLU A 54 -18.11 -22.71 -5.47
CA GLU A 54 -19.30 -22.47 -6.29
C GLU A 54 -18.99 -21.60 -7.52
N TYR A 55 -18.20 -20.54 -7.35
CA TYR A 55 -18.02 -19.49 -8.36
C TYR A 55 -16.60 -19.35 -8.91
N GLY A 56 -15.64 -20.21 -8.53
CA GLY A 56 -14.22 -20.02 -8.81
C GLY A 56 -13.83 -19.90 -10.30
N SER A 57 -14.64 -20.44 -11.22
CA SER A 57 -14.45 -20.31 -12.67
C SER A 57 -15.35 -19.25 -13.32
N THR A 58 -16.08 -18.46 -12.54
CA THR A 58 -17.00 -17.44 -13.05
C THR A 58 -16.21 -16.27 -13.63
N LYS A 59 -16.51 -15.90 -14.87
CA LYS A 59 -15.91 -14.73 -15.52
C LYS A 59 -16.42 -13.44 -14.87
N VAL A 60 -15.51 -12.57 -14.42
CA VAL A 60 -15.83 -11.30 -13.73
C VAL A 60 -15.61 -10.04 -14.59
N GLY A 61 -15.01 -10.21 -15.76
CA GLY A 61 -14.70 -9.16 -16.73
C GLY A 61 -13.91 -9.70 -17.92
N ASP A 62 -13.68 -8.85 -18.91
CA ASP A 62 -12.77 -9.07 -20.03
C ASP A 62 -11.47 -8.30 -19.82
N VAL A 63 -10.37 -8.77 -20.42
CA VAL A 63 -9.09 -8.06 -20.46
C VAL A 63 -8.79 -7.71 -21.91
N THR A 64 -8.52 -6.43 -22.18
CA THR A 64 -8.14 -5.94 -23.51
C THR A 64 -6.70 -5.43 -23.51
N VAL A 65 -6.12 -5.28 -24.70
CA VAL A 65 -4.78 -4.71 -24.89
C VAL A 65 -4.67 -3.30 -24.27
N ASP A 66 -5.70 -2.46 -24.43
CA ASP A 66 -5.73 -1.12 -23.82
C ASP A 66 -5.71 -1.17 -22.30
N MET A 67 -6.34 -2.17 -21.68
CA MET A 67 -6.30 -2.32 -20.22
C MET A 67 -4.91 -2.76 -19.75
N MET A 68 -4.19 -3.57 -20.54
CA MET A 68 -2.81 -3.97 -20.24
C MET A 68 -1.85 -2.77 -20.31
N TYR A 69 -1.89 -2.00 -21.40
CA TYR A 69 -1.06 -0.79 -21.56
C TYR A 69 -1.50 0.36 -20.64
N GLY A 70 -2.78 0.42 -20.30
CA GLY A 70 -3.38 1.43 -19.43
C GLY A 70 -3.21 1.17 -17.93
N GLY A 71 -2.34 0.26 -17.53
CA GLY A 71 -2.04 -0.02 -16.13
C GLY A 71 -3.20 -0.70 -15.39
N MET A 72 -3.79 -1.73 -15.99
CA MET A 72 -4.93 -2.48 -15.44
C MET A 72 -6.21 -1.67 -15.24
N ARG A 73 -6.36 -0.53 -15.92
CA ARG A 73 -7.57 0.32 -15.85
C ARG A 73 -8.82 -0.51 -16.17
N GLY A 74 -9.72 -0.61 -15.20
CA GLY A 74 -10.99 -1.34 -15.34
C GLY A 74 -10.89 -2.86 -15.14
N ILE A 75 -9.70 -3.41 -14.88
CA ILE A 75 -9.53 -4.82 -14.56
C ILE A 75 -9.81 -5.05 -13.07
N LYS A 76 -10.72 -5.97 -12.75
CA LYS A 76 -10.91 -6.47 -11.38
C LYS A 76 -9.82 -7.49 -11.05
N GLY A 77 -8.68 -7.00 -10.54
CA GLY A 77 -7.45 -7.79 -10.38
C GLY A 77 -7.15 -8.30 -8.97
N LEU A 78 -7.79 -7.76 -7.93
CA LEU A 78 -7.51 -8.11 -6.53
C LEU A 78 -8.77 -8.12 -5.67
N VAL A 79 -8.69 -8.79 -4.52
CA VAL A 79 -9.73 -8.84 -3.49
C VAL A 79 -9.26 -8.03 -2.29
N THR A 80 -10.04 -7.03 -1.91
CA THR A 80 -9.88 -6.22 -0.70
C THR A 80 -11.18 -6.14 0.06
N GLU A 81 -11.13 -6.34 1.38
CA GLU A 81 -12.32 -6.61 2.20
C GLU A 81 -12.69 -5.46 3.15
N THR A 82 -11.77 -4.51 3.36
CA THR A 82 -11.85 -3.46 4.38
C THR A 82 -12.75 -2.30 3.96
N SER A 83 -12.67 -1.90 2.69
CA SER A 83 -13.49 -0.83 2.13
C SER A 83 -13.87 -1.07 0.67
N VAL A 84 -14.99 -0.46 0.27
CA VAL A 84 -15.51 -0.49 -1.11
C VAL A 84 -16.12 0.86 -1.44
N LEU A 85 -15.85 1.38 -2.63
CA LEU A 85 -16.39 2.64 -3.11
C LEU A 85 -17.83 2.46 -3.64
N ASP A 86 -18.80 3.08 -2.98
CA ASP A 86 -20.15 3.25 -3.51
C ASP A 86 -20.18 4.47 -4.42
N ILE A 87 -20.64 4.31 -5.67
CA ILE A 87 -20.67 5.40 -6.65
C ILE A 87 -21.58 6.58 -6.26
N ASN A 88 -22.54 6.36 -5.36
CA ASN A 88 -23.52 7.36 -4.92
C ASN A 88 -23.25 7.87 -3.51
N GLU A 89 -22.78 6.99 -2.61
CA GLU A 89 -22.57 7.29 -1.19
C GLU A 89 -21.10 7.45 -0.80
N GLY A 90 -20.16 7.26 -1.72
CA GLY A 90 -18.72 7.37 -1.44
C GLY A 90 -18.12 6.12 -0.81
N ILE A 91 -16.93 6.26 -0.24
CA ILE A 91 -16.21 5.13 0.35
C ILE A 91 -16.98 4.59 1.56
N ARG A 92 -17.09 3.25 1.64
CA ARG A 92 -17.68 2.55 2.79
C ARG A 92 -16.63 1.71 3.50
N PHE A 93 -16.59 1.80 4.83
CA PHE A 93 -15.73 0.99 5.68
C PHE A 93 -16.52 -0.18 6.25
N ARG A 94 -16.24 -1.39 5.78
CA ARG A 94 -17.02 -2.60 6.11
C ARG A 94 -18.54 -2.41 5.97
N GLY A 95 -18.94 -1.67 4.94
CA GLY A 95 -20.34 -1.37 4.63
C GLY A 95 -20.91 -0.10 5.29
N LEU A 96 -20.22 0.49 6.27
CA LEU A 96 -20.64 1.77 6.87
C LEU A 96 -20.18 2.95 6.02
N SER A 97 -21.10 3.89 5.76
CA SER A 97 -20.76 5.18 5.13
C SER A 97 -19.96 6.07 6.09
N ILE A 98 -19.35 7.15 5.58
CA ILE A 98 -18.67 8.14 6.43
C ILE A 98 -19.62 8.73 7.50
N PRO A 99 -20.84 9.18 7.17
CA PRO A 99 -21.78 9.67 8.19
C PRO A 99 -22.16 8.61 9.23
N ASP A 100 -22.31 7.34 8.80
CA ASP A 100 -22.58 6.25 9.73
C ASP A 100 -21.41 6.01 10.69
N CYS A 101 -20.17 6.12 10.20
CA CYS A 101 -18.97 6.03 11.03
C CYS A 101 -18.92 7.17 12.06
N GLN A 102 -19.16 8.42 11.64
CA GLN A 102 -19.23 9.56 12.57
C GLN A 102 -20.27 9.35 13.66
N LYS A 103 -21.43 8.77 13.31
CA LYS A 103 -22.51 8.53 14.26
C LYS A 103 -22.23 7.39 15.23
N GLN A 104 -21.64 6.29 14.75
CA GLN A 104 -21.57 5.02 15.48
C GLN A 104 -20.23 4.78 16.17
N LEU A 105 -19.12 5.33 15.66
CA LEU A 105 -17.81 5.08 16.25
C LEU A 105 -17.63 5.86 17.57
N PRO A 106 -16.97 5.25 18.58
CA PRO A 106 -16.63 5.92 19.83
C PRO A 106 -15.74 7.15 19.61
N LYS A 107 -15.90 8.13 20.50
CA LYS A 107 -15.22 9.43 20.48
C LYS A 107 -14.43 9.60 21.77
N ALA A 108 -13.46 10.52 21.77
CA ALA A 108 -12.76 10.90 22.98
C ALA A 108 -13.72 11.52 24.02
N PRO A 109 -13.41 11.44 25.33
CA PRO A 109 -14.17 12.16 26.34
C PRO A 109 -14.23 13.67 26.05
N GLY A 110 -15.43 14.20 25.81
CA GLY A 110 -15.63 15.60 25.44
C GLY A 110 -15.29 15.96 23.98
N GLY A 111 -14.93 14.97 23.16
CA GLY A 111 -14.74 15.12 21.71
C GLY A 111 -16.01 14.79 20.91
N GLU A 112 -16.05 15.29 19.68
CA GLU A 112 -17.12 15.14 18.69
C GLU A 112 -16.68 14.25 17.51
N GLU A 113 -15.38 14.05 17.29
CA GLU A 113 -14.85 13.26 16.17
C GLU A 113 -14.57 11.79 16.53
N PRO A 114 -14.77 10.85 15.58
CA PRO A 114 -14.50 9.44 15.79
C PRO A 114 -13.01 9.18 16.05
N LEU A 115 -12.72 8.21 16.93
CA LEU A 115 -11.35 7.80 17.22
C LEU A 115 -10.80 6.84 16.15
N PRO A 116 -9.56 7.03 15.68
CA PRO A 116 -8.92 6.13 14.72
C PRO A 116 -8.84 4.66 15.19
N GLU A 117 -8.68 4.42 16.49
CA GLU A 117 -8.72 3.09 17.08
C GLU A 117 -10.08 2.39 16.87
N GLY A 118 -11.15 3.20 16.84
CA GLY A 118 -12.50 2.72 16.57
C GLY A 118 -12.67 2.25 15.13
N ILE A 119 -12.16 3.00 14.16
CA ILE A 119 -12.22 2.58 12.75
C ILE A 119 -11.29 1.41 12.47
N PHE A 120 -10.11 1.36 13.09
CA PHE A 120 -9.22 0.22 12.99
C PHE A 120 -9.90 -1.08 13.45
N PHE A 121 -10.58 -1.05 14.60
CA PHE A 121 -11.38 -2.20 15.05
C PHE A 121 -12.45 -2.59 14.03
N LEU A 122 -13.18 -1.61 13.46
CA LEU A 122 -14.18 -1.85 12.43
C LEU A 122 -13.55 -2.53 11.21
N LEU A 123 -12.44 -2.03 10.68
CA LEU A 123 -11.78 -2.59 9.50
C LEU A 123 -11.33 -4.04 9.72
N LEU A 124 -10.85 -4.38 10.92
CA LEU A 124 -10.40 -5.73 11.23
C LEU A 124 -11.54 -6.72 11.46
N THR A 125 -12.63 -6.28 12.08
CA THR A 125 -13.68 -7.19 12.59
C THR A 125 -14.99 -7.15 11.82
N GLY A 126 -15.23 -6.07 11.05
CA GLY A 126 -16.55 -5.78 10.47
C GLY A 126 -17.60 -5.35 11.49
N GLN A 127 -17.22 -5.06 12.73
CA GLN A 127 -18.13 -4.74 13.83
C GLN A 127 -17.83 -3.35 14.39
N VAL A 128 -18.87 -2.63 14.82
CA VAL A 128 -18.70 -1.34 15.54
C VAL A 128 -18.20 -1.63 16.96
N PRO A 129 -17.06 -1.06 17.39
CA PRO A 129 -16.54 -1.32 18.73
C PRO A 129 -17.34 -0.62 19.81
N THR A 130 -17.34 -1.22 20.99
CA THR A 130 -17.72 -0.55 22.23
C THR A 130 -16.63 0.41 22.69
N LYS A 131 -16.98 1.38 23.55
CA LYS A 131 -15.99 2.29 24.15
C LYS A 131 -14.87 1.54 24.90
N ALA A 132 -15.20 0.47 25.62
CA ALA A 132 -14.22 -0.32 26.37
C ALA A 132 -13.19 -1.00 25.45
N GLN A 133 -13.61 -1.45 24.26
CA GLN A 133 -12.70 -2.02 23.25
C GLN A 133 -11.78 -0.95 22.67
N VAL A 134 -12.31 0.24 22.35
CA VAL A 134 -11.50 1.38 21.89
C VAL A 134 -10.48 1.80 22.95
N ASP A 135 -10.91 1.98 24.21
CA ASP A 135 -10.02 2.31 25.33
C ASP A 135 -8.94 1.23 25.54
N GLY A 136 -9.26 -0.04 25.26
CA GLY A 136 -8.32 -1.15 25.28
C GLY A 136 -7.25 -1.03 24.19
N ILE A 137 -7.65 -0.72 22.96
CA ILE A 137 -6.73 -0.51 21.84
C ILE A 137 -5.82 0.70 22.09
N SER A 138 -6.36 1.84 22.54
CA SER A 138 -5.54 3.03 22.83
C SER A 138 -4.42 2.71 23.83
N LYS A 139 -4.72 1.95 24.89
CA LYS A 139 -3.71 1.50 25.87
C LYS A 139 -2.70 0.53 25.25
N GLU A 140 -3.17 -0.39 24.42
CA GLU A 140 -2.30 -1.34 23.74
C GLU A 140 -1.32 -0.64 22.81
N LEU A 141 -1.78 0.34 22.02
CA LEU A 141 -0.92 1.15 21.16
C LEU A 141 0.08 1.97 21.98
N ALA A 142 -0.36 2.62 23.05
CA ALA A 142 0.55 3.38 23.92
C ALA A 142 1.69 2.51 24.49
N ASN A 143 1.40 1.25 24.86
CA ASN A 143 2.38 0.33 25.42
C ASN A 143 3.35 -0.27 24.38
N ARG A 144 3.07 -0.14 23.09
CA ARG A 144 3.85 -0.75 21.98
C ARG A 144 4.74 0.25 21.22
N ALA A 145 4.66 1.53 21.58
CA ALA A 145 5.18 2.63 20.77
C ALA A 145 6.67 2.95 20.95
N ASP A 146 7.38 2.23 21.84
CA ASP A 146 8.82 2.43 22.04
C ASP A 146 9.63 2.13 20.78
N LEU A 147 10.60 3.01 20.49
CA LEU A 147 11.54 2.85 19.36
C LEU A 147 12.87 2.26 19.83
N PRO A 148 13.46 1.31 19.07
CA PRO A 148 14.81 0.84 19.33
C PRO A 148 15.83 1.95 19.03
N SER A 149 16.93 1.96 19.78
CA SER A 149 17.91 3.06 19.75
C SER A 149 18.55 3.28 18.38
N HIS A 150 18.73 2.23 17.56
CA HIS A 150 19.31 2.38 16.22
C HIS A 150 18.39 3.17 15.28
N VAL A 151 17.06 3.01 15.40
CA VAL A 151 16.09 3.77 14.59
C VAL A 151 16.08 5.24 15.01
N LEU A 152 16.08 5.51 16.32
CA LEU A 152 16.17 6.88 16.84
C LEU A 152 17.47 7.57 16.37
N ASN A 153 18.61 6.88 16.48
CA ASN A 153 19.89 7.41 16.03
C ASN A 153 19.91 7.67 14.52
N MET A 154 19.29 6.78 13.72
CA MET A 154 19.18 6.98 12.28
C MET A 154 18.36 8.22 11.94
N LEU A 155 17.18 8.37 12.55
CA LEU A 155 16.29 9.53 12.37
C LEU A 155 16.97 10.85 12.70
N ASN A 156 17.75 10.89 13.80
CA ASN A 156 18.46 12.10 14.23
C ASN A 156 19.67 12.45 13.37
N ASN A 157 20.14 11.52 12.55
CA ASN A 157 21.31 11.70 11.68
C ASN A 157 20.96 11.92 10.21
N PHE A 158 19.68 11.88 9.83
CA PHE A 158 19.30 12.22 8.46
C PHE A 158 19.62 13.69 8.14
N PRO A 159 20.13 13.99 6.94
CA PRO A 159 20.33 15.38 6.54
C PRO A 159 18.96 16.05 6.35
N SER A 160 18.88 17.34 6.69
CA SER A 160 17.63 18.12 6.57
C SER A 160 17.12 18.25 5.13
N SER A 161 17.96 17.97 4.13
CA SER A 161 17.59 17.94 2.72
C SER A 161 16.90 16.65 2.28
N LEU A 162 16.96 15.57 3.08
CA LEU A 162 16.32 14.31 2.74
C LEU A 162 14.80 14.44 2.90
N HIS A 163 14.07 14.10 1.84
CA HIS A 163 12.62 14.23 1.84
C HIS A 163 12.02 13.42 3.01
N PRO A 164 11.08 14.01 3.77
CA PRO A 164 10.47 13.40 4.95
C PRO A 164 9.81 12.03 4.68
N MET A 165 9.15 11.81 3.52
CA MET A 165 8.72 10.45 3.11
C MET A 165 9.87 9.45 3.03
N SER A 166 11.03 9.87 2.52
CA SER A 166 12.21 9.00 2.42
C SER A 166 12.76 8.66 3.81
N GLN A 167 12.69 9.61 4.76
CA GLN A 167 13.03 9.35 6.16
C GLN A 167 12.08 8.33 6.79
N LEU A 168 10.77 8.47 6.55
CA LEU A 168 9.74 7.52 7.01
C LEU A 168 9.95 6.12 6.43
N VAL A 169 10.10 6.01 5.11
CA VAL A 169 10.38 4.75 4.40
C VAL A 169 11.58 4.03 5.02
N ALA A 170 12.69 4.76 5.21
CA ALA A 170 13.90 4.21 5.79
C ALA A 170 13.71 3.78 7.26
N ALA A 171 13.02 4.60 8.06
CA ALA A 171 12.72 4.27 9.46
C ALA A 171 11.82 3.03 9.59
N CYS A 172 10.76 2.92 8.79
CA CYS A 172 9.89 1.74 8.75
C CYS A 172 10.67 0.49 8.32
N ALA A 173 11.53 0.59 7.31
CA ALA A 173 12.40 -0.53 6.92
C ALA A 173 13.37 -0.93 8.05
N ALA A 174 13.97 0.04 8.75
CA ALA A 174 14.88 -0.25 9.87
C ALA A 174 14.17 -0.85 11.10
N LEU A 175 12.88 -0.57 11.28
CA LEU A 175 12.04 -1.18 12.32
C LEU A 175 11.78 -2.67 12.09
N ASN A 176 12.02 -3.19 10.87
CA ASN A 176 11.95 -4.63 10.57
C ASN A 176 12.82 -5.49 11.51
N SER A 177 13.89 -4.93 12.10
CA SER A 177 14.71 -5.63 13.10
C SER A 177 13.89 -6.19 14.27
N GLU A 178 12.74 -5.56 14.55
CA GLU A 178 11.82 -5.93 15.62
C GLU A 178 10.79 -6.99 15.19
N SER A 179 10.69 -7.32 13.89
CA SER A 179 9.64 -8.18 13.34
C SER A 179 9.58 -9.54 14.01
N LYS A 180 8.43 -9.82 14.61
CA LYS A 180 8.06 -11.12 15.19
C LYS A 180 7.71 -12.10 14.07
N PHE A 181 7.07 -11.66 13.00
CA PHE A 181 6.74 -12.51 11.86
C PHE A 181 7.99 -13.04 11.16
N ALA A 182 8.94 -12.17 10.79
CA ALA A 182 10.17 -12.59 10.11
C ALA A 182 10.96 -13.61 10.95
N ARG A 183 11.09 -13.37 12.26
CA ARG A 183 11.72 -14.32 13.19
C ARG A 183 10.95 -15.64 13.26
N ALA A 184 9.63 -15.61 13.45
CA ALA A 184 8.82 -16.82 13.58
C ALA A 184 8.79 -17.64 12.28
N TYR A 185 8.68 -16.98 11.12
CA TYR A 185 8.73 -17.62 9.81
C TYR A 185 10.05 -18.37 9.60
N SER A 186 11.19 -17.75 9.95
CA SER A 186 12.51 -18.41 9.87
C SER A 186 12.64 -19.66 10.74
N GLN A 187 11.82 -19.75 11.80
CA GLN A 187 11.76 -20.90 12.72
C GLN A 187 10.77 -21.98 12.25
N GLY A 188 10.07 -21.78 11.13
CA GLY A 188 9.19 -22.78 10.52
C GLY A 188 7.80 -22.88 11.17
N ILE A 189 7.19 -21.76 11.57
CA ILE A 189 5.78 -21.75 12.03
C ILE A 189 4.81 -22.23 10.94
N LYS A 190 3.64 -22.74 11.36
CA LYS A 190 2.59 -23.20 10.45
C LYS A 190 1.91 -22.02 9.75
N LYS A 191 1.56 -22.18 8.48
CA LYS A 191 0.81 -21.20 7.69
C LYS A 191 -0.48 -20.71 8.37
N SER A 192 -1.18 -21.59 9.09
CA SER A 192 -2.44 -21.25 9.76
C SER A 192 -2.31 -20.20 10.88
N VAL A 193 -1.10 -19.96 11.37
CA VAL A 193 -0.83 -19.01 12.46
C VAL A 193 -0.03 -17.77 12.01
N TYR A 194 0.24 -17.62 10.70
CA TYR A 194 0.95 -16.44 10.17
C TYR A 194 0.29 -15.13 10.60
N TRP A 195 -1.04 -15.06 10.47
CA TRP A 195 -1.85 -13.92 10.87
C TRP A 195 -1.63 -13.48 12.32
N GLU A 196 -1.30 -14.39 13.24
CA GLU A 196 -1.10 -14.07 14.66
C GLU A 196 0.14 -13.19 14.86
N TYR A 197 1.17 -13.41 14.06
CA TYR A 197 2.43 -12.65 14.12
C TYR A 197 2.36 -11.40 13.25
N VAL A 198 1.67 -11.45 12.10
CA VAL A 198 1.35 -10.24 11.34
C VAL A 198 0.49 -9.28 12.16
N TYR A 199 -0.49 -9.77 12.92
CA TYR A 199 -1.24 -8.93 13.86
C TYR A 199 -0.31 -8.22 14.85
N GLU A 200 0.65 -8.93 15.45
CA GLU A 200 1.57 -8.32 16.41
C GLU A 200 2.47 -7.27 15.77
N ASP A 201 3.03 -7.56 14.60
CA ASP A 201 3.90 -6.63 13.89
C ASP A 201 3.13 -5.41 13.38
N SER A 202 1.89 -5.58 12.90
CA SER A 202 1.02 -4.48 12.48
C SER A 202 0.62 -3.60 13.67
N MET A 203 0.27 -4.18 14.82
CA MET A 203 -0.02 -3.42 16.04
C MET A 203 1.21 -2.64 16.53
N ASP A 204 2.39 -3.26 16.52
CA ASP A 204 3.63 -2.61 16.92
C ASP A 204 4.03 -1.50 15.94
N LEU A 205 3.84 -1.71 14.63
CA LEU A 205 4.10 -0.69 13.61
C LEU A 205 3.17 0.52 13.80
N ILE A 206 1.86 0.30 13.88
CA ILE A 206 0.85 1.36 14.09
C ILE A 206 1.15 2.16 15.36
N ALA A 207 1.54 1.49 16.44
CA ALA A 207 1.92 2.14 17.68
C ALA A 207 3.14 3.06 17.54
N LYS A 208 4.15 2.64 16.77
CA LYS A 208 5.43 3.34 16.61
C LYS A 208 5.39 4.48 15.58
N LEU A 209 4.45 4.45 14.65
CA LEU A 209 4.36 5.41 13.54
C LEU A 209 4.28 6.88 13.98
N PRO A 210 3.42 7.27 14.95
CA PRO A 210 3.36 8.66 15.41
C PRO A 210 4.68 9.15 16.00
N THR A 211 5.41 8.29 16.71
CA THR A 211 6.71 8.66 17.29
C THR A 211 7.74 8.87 16.19
N VAL A 212 7.80 7.98 15.19
CA VAL A 212 8.68 8.16 14.01
C VAL A 212 8.33 9.44 13.27
N ALA A 213 7.06 9.66 12.94
CA ALA A 213 6.59 10.84 12.20
C ALA A 213 6.86 12.13 12.97
N ALA A 214 6.63 12.15 14.29
CA ALA A 214 6.90 13.32 15.12
C ALA A 214 8.40 13.62 15.28
N ILE A 215 9.27 12.61 15.34
CA ILE A 215 10.72 12.84 15.34
C ILE A 215 11.15 13.46 14.01
N ILE A 216 10.70 12.92 12.87
CA ILE A 216 10.96 13.50 11.55
C ILE A 216 10.50 14.97 11.52
N TYR A 217 9.29 15.24 12.04
CA TYR A 217 8.75 16.59 12.12
C TYR A 217 9.63 17.53 12.92
N ARG A 218 10.01 17.13 14.13
CA ARG A 218 10.80 18.00 14.99
C ARG A 218 12.22 18.20 14.48
N ASN A 219 12.84 17.16 13.92
CA ASN A 219 14.18 17.26 13.34
C ASN A 219 14.24 18.25 12.17
N LEU A 220 13.20 18.27 11.34
CA LEU A 220 13.18 19.14 10.16
C LEU A 220 12.65 20.55 10.45
N TYR A 221 11.69 20.71 11.37
CA TYR A 221 10.92 21.96 11.50
C TYR A 221 10.88 22.54 12.91
N ARG A 222 11.39 21.83 13.92
CA ARG A 222 11.46 22.32 15.30
C ARG A 222 12.82 22.03 15.93
N ASP A 223 13.87 22.33 15.18
CA ASP A 223 15.28 22.32 15.62
C ASP A 223 15.74 21.01 16.31
N GLY A 224 15.15 19.87 15.95
CA GLY A 224 15.46 18.57 16.57
C GLY A 224 15.06 18.47 18.04
N THR A 225 14.07 19.24 18.48
CA THR A 225 13.53 19.12 19.84
C THR A 225 13.04 17.70 20.11
N SER A 226 13.20 17.21 21.34
CA SER A 226 12.73 15.88 21.72
C SER A 226 11.21 15.79 21.67
N VAL A 227 10.69 14.63 21.26
CA VAL A 227 9.26 14.30 21.36
C VAL A 227 8.86 14.11 22.83
N THR A 228 7.61 14.48 23.14
CA THR A 228 7.03 14.27 24.47
C THR A 228 6.83 12.76 24.72
N ALA A 229 6.95 12.33 25.97
CA ALA A 229 6.65 10.96 26.37
C ALA A 229 5.16 10.65 26.14
N ILE A 230 4.89 9.39 25.75
CA ILE A 230 3.54 8.90 25.53
C ILE A 230 2.78 8.83 26.85
N ASP A 231 1.55 9.33 26.85
CA ASP A 231 0.61 9.19 27.95
C ASP A 231 -0.31 7.98 27.68
N PRO A 232 -0.23 6.91 28.49
CA PRO A 232 -1.05 5.71 28.30
C PRO A 232 -2.54 5.93 28.63
N ASN A 233 -2.92 7.11 29.11
CA ASN A 233 -4.30 7.47 29.40
C ASN A 233 -4.97 8.30 28.30
N THR A 234 -4.25 8.64 27.22
CA THR A 234 -4.80 9.37 26.07
C THR A 234 -4.84 8.49 24.82
N ASP A 235 -5.71 8.85 23.88
CA ASP A 235 -5.81 8.18 22.58
C ASP A 235 -4.59 8.43 21.68
N TRP A 236 -4.52 7.65 20.60
CA TRP A 236 -3.42 7.63 19.66
C TRP A 236 -3.19 9.01 19.01
N SER A 237 -4.25 9.65 18.51
CA SER A 237 -4.17 10.98 17.88
C SER A 237 -3.74 12.06 18.87
N HIS A 238 -4.24 12.03 20.11
CA HIS A 238 -3.82 12.99 21.14
C HIS A 238 -2.34 12.87 21.47
N ASN A 239 -1.82 11.64 21.62
CA ASN A 239 -0.39 11.41 21.80
C ASN A 239 0.40 11.93 20.59
N PHE A 240 -0.09 11.71 19.38
CA PHE A 240 0.56 12.21 18.18
C PHE A 240 0.64 13.73 18.14
N CYS A 241 -0.47 14.44 18.37
CA CYS A 241 -0.49 15.91 18.42
C CYS A 241 0.49 16.47 19.44
N ARG A 242 0.53 15.91 20.66
CA ARG A 242 1.50 16.31 21.69
C ARG A 242 2.94 16.06 21.26
N MET A 243 3.21 14.90 20.64
CA MET A 243 4.54 14.60 20.11
C MET A 243 4.93 15.56 18.98
N LEU A 244 4.01 16.01 18.13
CA LEU A 244 4.26 17.08 17.15
C LEU A 244 4.48 18.45 17.81
N GLY A 245 3.95 18.64 19.02
CA GLY A 245 4.05 19.87 19.80
C GLY A 245 2.85 20.80 19.63
N TYR A 246 1.68 20.22 19.38
CA TYR A 246 0.39 20.90 19.35
C TYR A 246 -0.44 20.44 20.56
N GLU A 247 -0.96 21.40 21.32
CA GLU A 247 -1.80 21.15 22.50
C GLU A 247 -3.23 21.68 22.32
N ASP A 248 -3.53 22.31 21.17
CA ASP A 248 -4.86 22.81 20.87
C ASP A 248 -5.87 21.64 20.76
N PRO A 249 -6.97 21.65 21.55
CA PRO A 249 -7.96 20.59 21.49
C PRO A 249 -8.66 20.48 20.13
N GLY A 250 -8.85 21.60 19.42
CA GLY A 250 -9.43 21.63 18.08
C GLY A 250 -8.50 20.98 17.04
N PHE A 251 -7.19 21.22 17.13
CA PHE A 251 -6.20 20.50 16.31
C PHE A 251 -6.21 19.00 16.58
N THR A 252 -6.38 18.59 17.83
CA THR A 252 -6.48 17.16 18.19
C THR A 252 -7.74 16.51 17.62
N GLU A 253 -8.88 17.20 17.69
CA GLU A 253 -10.14 16.73 17.06
C GLU A 253 -10.01 16.64 15.53
N MET A 254 -9.36 17.63 14.91
CA MET A 254 -9.05 17.60 13.47
C MET A 254 -8.20 16.39 13.12
N MET A 255 -7.17 16.09 13.92
CA MET A 255 -6.29 14.95 13.69
C MET A 255 -7.03 13.61 13.82
N ARG A 256 -7.93 13.47 14.82
CA ARG A 256 -8.79 12.28 14.96
C ARG A 256 -9.66 12.07 13.71
N LEU A 257 -10.28 13.13 13.22
CA LEU A 257 -11.08 13.12 11.99
C LEU A 257 -10.23 12.75 10.76
N TYR A 258 -9.08 13.41 10.60
CA TYR A 258 -8.16 13.22 9.47
C TYR A 258 -7.73 11.76 9.36
N LEU A 259 -7.21 11.20 10.45
CA LEU A 259 -6.67 9.84 10.51
C LEU A 259 -7.76 8.79 10.34
N THR A 260 -8.98 9.09 10.79
CA THR A 260 -10.12 8.18 10.60
C THR A 260 -10.53 8.08 9.13
N PHE A 261 -10.62 9.18 8.38
CA PHE A 261 -11.20 9.14 7.03
C PHE A 261 -10.22 9.01 5.87
N HIS A 262 -8.91 9.08 6.15
CA HIS A 262 -7.87 8.66 5.21
C HIS A 262 -7.33 7.25 5.52
N CYS A 263 -8.00 6.48 6.38
CA CYS A 263 -7.48 5.19 6.84
C CYS A 263 -7.46 4.08 5.77
N ASP A 264 -8.33 4.15 4.75
CA ASP A 264 -8.43 3.14 3.68
C ASP A 264 -9.24 3.69 2.48
N HIS A 265 -8.95 3.22 1.26
CA HIS A 265 -9.74 3.52 0.05
C HIS A 265 -9.55 2.46 -1.04
N GLU A 266 -10.15 1.29 -0.81
CA GLU A 266 -9.97 0.06 -1.60
C GLU A 266 -8.49 -0.37 -1.69
N GLY A 267 -8.17 -1.38 -2.51
CA GLY A 267 -6.78 -1.82 -2.74
C GLY A 267 -6.19 -1.46 -4.10
N GLY A 268 -6.94 -0.77 -4.97
CA GLY A 268 -6.47 -0.45 -6.32
C GLY A 268 -5.51 0.73 -6.38
N ASN A 269 -5.43 1.54 -5.32
CA ASN A 269 -4.49 2.63 -5.21
C ASN A 269 -3.04 2.11 -5.04
N VAL A 270 -2.05 2.92 -5.41
CA VAL A 270 -0.66 2.46 -5.54
C VAL A 270 -0.08 2.01 -4.20
N SER A 271 -0.36 2.71 -3.11
CA SER A 271 0.15 2.38 -1.78
C SER A 271 -0.43 1.04 -1.30
N ALA A 272 -1.76 0.90 -1.29
CA ALA A 272 -2.42 -0.32 -0.83
C ALA A 272 -2.05 -1.54 -1.70
N HIS A 273 -2.03 -1.38 -3.02
CA HIS A 273 -1.62 -2.45 -3.92
C HIS A 273 -0.15 -2.84 -3.69
N THR A 274 0.75 -1.89 -3.45
CA THR A 274 2.16 -2.18 -3.18
C THR A 274 2.33 -2.92 -1.85
N CYS A 275 1.62 -2.49 -0.80
CA CYS A 275 1.61 -3.17 0.48
C CYS A 275 1.17 -4.63 0.34
N HIS A 276 0.04 -4.85 -0.33
CA HIS A 276 -0.53 -6.17 -0.60
C HIS A 276 0.41 -7.03 -1.48
N LEU A 277 1.03 -6.44 -2.50
CA LEU A 277 1.95 -7.14 -3.40
C LEU A 277 3.21 -7.62 -2.65
N VAL A 278 3.85 -6.75 -1.87
CA VAL A 278 5.06 -7.10 -1.11
C VAL A 278 4.74 -8.09 0.01
N GLY A 279 3.61 -7.90 0.71
CA GLY A 279 3.11 -8.83 1.72
C GLY A 279 2.79 -10.21 1.13
N SER A 280 2.33 -10.29 -0.12
CA SER A 280 2.04 -11.57 -0.79
C SER A 280 3.27 -12.48 -0.98
N ALA A 281 4.47 -11.90 -0.94
CA ALA A 281 5.73 -12.64 -0.92
C ALA A 281 6.15 -13.10 0.49
N LEU A 282 5.26 -12.97 1.49
CA LEU A 282 5.50 -13.22 2.91
C LEU A 282 6.59 -12.30 3.49
N SER A 283 6.62 -11.04 3.04
CA SER A 283 7.34 -9.98 3.73
C SER A 283 6.52 -9.53 4.95
N ASP A 284 7.18 -9.26 6.07
CA ASP A 284 6.52 -8.76 7.27
C ASP A 284 5.88 -7.36 7.06
N PRO A 285 5.01 -6.92 7.99
CA PRO A 285 4.32 -5.64 7.88
C PRO A 285 5.22 -4.41 7.77
N TYR A 286 6.42 -4.41 8.38
CA TYR A 286 7.33 -3.27 8.32
C TYR A 286 7.85 -3.02 6.89
N LEU A 287 8.29 -4.09 6.21
CA LEU A 287 8.80 -4.00 4.84
C LEU A 287 7.67 -3.71 3.85
N SER A 288 6.51 -4.35 4.04
CA SER A 288 5.33 -4.14 3.19
C SER A 288 4.82 -2.70 3.28
N PHE A 289 4.75 -2.14 4.50
CA PHE A 289 4.39 -0.74 4.71
C PHE A 289 5.47 0.23 4.18
N SER A 290 6.76 -0.06 4.41
CA SER A 290 7.86 0.75 3.86
C SER A 290 7.79 0.85 2.33
N ALA A 291 7.54 -0.26 1.64
CA ALA A 291 7.34 -0.27 0.18
C ALA A 291 6.08 0.49 -0.23
N SER A 292 4.98 0.35 0.53
CA SER A 292 3.76 1.14 0.32
C SER A 292 4.04 2.65 0.34
N MET A 293 4.82 3.11 1.32
CA MET A 293 5.20 4.51 1.47
C MET A 293 6.07 5.01 0.30
N CYS A 294 6.85 4.15 -0.36
CA CYS A 294 7.52 4.51 -1.62
C CYS A 294 6.50 4.82 -2.73
N GLY A 295 5.46 4.00 -2.85
CA GLY A 295 4.36 4.23 -3.80
C GLY A 295 3.56 5.49 -3.48
N LEU A 296 3.28 5.71 -2.19
CA LEU A 296 2.60 6.89 -1.67
C LEU A 296 3.39 8.18 -1.92
N ALA A 297 4.72 8.14 -1.84
CA ALA A 297 5.57 9.29 -2.16
C ALA A 297 5.55 9.70 -3.66
N GLY A 298 4.99 8.87 -4.53
CA GLY A 298 4.92 9.13 -5.98
C GLY A 298 4.00 10.31 -6.30
N PRO A 299 4.39 11.28 -7.15
CA PRO A 299 3.59 12.49 -7.42
C PRO A 299 2.14 12.27 -7.87
N LEU A 300 1.86 11.16 -8.56
CA LEU A 300 0.53 10.83 -9.08
C LEU A 300 -0.41 10.20 -8.04
N HIS A 301 0.07 9.98 -6.82
CA HIS A 301 -0.68 9.47 -5.68
C HIS A 301 -0.58 10.48 -4.53
N GLY A 302 0.69 10.82 -4.24
CA GLY A 302 1.24 11.59 -3.12
C GLY A 302 0.79 13.01 -2.86
N LEU A 303 0.43 13.73 -3.91
CA LEU A 303 0.60 15.19 -3.92
C LEU A 303 -0.70 15.96 -4.09
N ALA A 304 -1.84 15.30 -4.25
CA ALA A 304 -3.12 15.95 -4.55
C ALA A 304 -3.48 17.05 -3.53
N ASN A 305 -3.33 16.76 -2.23
CA ASN A 305 -3.53 17.74 -1.17
C ASN A 305 -2.59 18.97 -1.32
N GLN A 306 -1.28 18.74 -1.52
CA GLN A 306 -0.29 19.81 -1.69
C GLN A 306 -0.56 20.66 -2.94
N GLU A 307 -0.95 20.03 -4.04
CA GLU A 307 -1.29 20.71 -5.29
C GLU A 307 -2.53 21.60 -5.13
N VAL A 308 -3.56 21.12 -4.43
CA VAL A 308 -4.75 21.91 -4.06
C VAL A 308 -4.32 23.11 -3.23
N LEU A 309 -3.48 22.92 -2.23
CA LEU A 309 -3.09 24.00 -1.34
C LEU A 309 -2.24 25.08 -2.03
N VAL A 310 -1.30 24.66 -2.88
CA VAL A 310 -0.53 25.58 -3.73
C VAL A 310 -1.46 26.36 -4.66
N PHE A 311 -2.48 25.70 -5.23
CA PHE A 311 -3.49 26.35 -6.05
C PHE A 311 -4.31 27.37 -5.25
N LEU A 312 -4.77 27.02 -4.05
CA LEU A 312 -5.52 27.90 -3.16
C LEU A 312 -4.71 29.13 -2.75
N ASN A 313 -3.43 28.96 -2.41
CA ASN A 313 -2.55 30.07 -2.05
C ASN A 313 -2.33 31.03 -3.23
N LYS A 314 -2.02 30.51 -4.43
CA LYS A 314 -1.90 31.32 -5.66
C LYS A 314 -3.19 32.04 -6.01
N MET A 315 -4.33 31.38 -5.78
CA MET A 315 -5.63 32.00 -5.98
C MET A 315 -5.83 33.14 -4.99
N GLN A 316 -5.62 32.90 -3.69
CA GLN A 316 -5.77 33.90 -2.64
C GLN A 316 -4.85 35.12 -2.84
N GLU A 317 -3.63 34.92 -3.34
CA GLU A 317 -2.72 36.01 -3.72
C GLU A 317 -3.31 36.89 -4.84
N LYS A 318 -4.03 36.31 -5.81
CA LYS A 318 -4.61 37.03 -6.95
C LYS A 318 -5.97 37.66 -6.63
N VAL A 319 -6.85 36.96 -5.89
CA VAL A 319 -8.23 37.40 -5.62
C VAL A 319 -8.44 38.01 -4.23
N GLY A 320 -7.45 37.91 -3.35
CA GLY A 320 -7.51 38.38 -1.96
C GLY A 320 -8.12 37.35 -1.00
N LYS A 321 -8.13 37.69 0.29
CA LYS A 321 -8.60 36.81 1.40
C LYS A 321 -10.12 36.69 1.52
N ASN A 322 -10.87 37.61 0.92
CA ASN A 322 -12.33 37.63 0.95
C ASN A 322 -12.89 37.89 -0.46
N PRO A 323 -12.65 36.99 -1.42
CA PRO A 323 -13.12 37.19 -2.78
C PRO A 323 -14.64 36.99 -2.89
N THR A 324 -15.25 37.59 -3.91
CA THR A 324 -16.63 37.28 -4.29
C THR A 324 -16.71 36.00 -5.14
N ASP A 325 -17.89 35.38 -5.22
CA ASP A 325 -18.13 34.24 -6.12
C ASP A 325 -17.74 34.56 -7.58
N ASP A 326 -17.96 35.80 -8.04
CA ASP A 326 -17.59 36.23 -9.40
C ASP A 326 -16.08 36.29 -9.61
N GLN A 327 -15.30 36.73 -8.61
CA GLN A 327 -13.84 36.76 -8.68
C GLN A 327 -13.26 35.33 -8.72
N VAL A 328 -13.80 34.44 -7.89
CA VAL A 328 -13.43 33.01 -7.90
C VAL A 328 -13.80 32.36 -9.23
N LYS A 329 -15.01 32.63 -9.73
CA LYS A 329 -15.47 32.15 -11.05
C LYS A 329 -14.57 32.61 -12.18
N GLN A 330 -14.18 33.89 -12.19
CA GLN A 330 -13.27 34.41 -13.21
C GLN A 330 -11.91 33.70 -13.14
N TYR A 331 -11.34 33.51 -11.94
CA TYR A 331 -10.08 32.78 -11.78
C TYR A 331 -10.17 31.34 -12.29
N VAL A 332 -11.25 30.62 -11.95
CA VAL A 332 -11.50 29.24 -12.41
C VAL A 332 -11.60 29.19 -13.94
N MET A 333 -12.35 30.11 -14.54
CA MET A 333 -12.48 30.19 -16.00
C MET A 333 -11.14 30.53 -16.67
N ASP A 334 -10.36 31.47 -16.13
CA ASP A 334 -9.02 31.81 -16.64
C ASP A 334 -8.11 30.56 -16.62
N THR A 335 -8.14 29.80 -15.51
CA THR A 335 -7.36 28.57 -15.33
C THR A 335 -7.71 27.52 -16.38
N LEU A 336 -9.01 27.26 -16.57
CA LEU A 336 -9.51 26.30 -17.55
C LEU A 336 -9.22 26.75 -19.00
N ASN A 337 -9.37 28.05 -19.30
CA ASN A 337 -9.06 28.62 -20.61
C ASN A 337 -7.56 28.56 -20.93
N ALA A 338 -6.69 28.58 -19.91
CA ALA A 338 -5.26 28.34 -20.06
C ALA A 338 -4.90 26.85 -20.27
N GLY A 339 -5.88 25.96 -20.33
CA GLY A 339 -5.69 24.52 -20.51
C GLY A 339 -5.29 23.78 -19.23
N GLN A 340 -5.42 24.42 -18.07
CA GLN A 340 -5.14 23.81 -16.77
C GLN A 340 -6.40 23.15 -16.20
N VAL A 341 -6.20 22.26 -15.21
CA VAL A 341 -7.28 21.62 -14.45
C VAL A 341 -7.49 22.32 -13.11
N ILE A 342 -8.64 22.09 -12.47
CA ILE A 342 -8.88 22.54 -11.10
C ILE A 342 -8.53 21.39 -10.15
N PRO A 343 -7.45 21.48 -9.35
CA PRO A 343 -7.03 20.41 -8.47
C PRO A 343 -8.14 20.00 -7.50
N GLY A 344 -8.26 18.69 -7.24
CA GLY A 344 -9.28 18.13 -6.34
C GLY A 344 -10.69 18.00 -6.94
N TYR A 345 -10.93 18.41 -8.19
CA TYR A 345 -12.22 18.28 -8.88
C TYR A 345 -12.11 17.38 -10.12
N GLY A 346 -13.19 16.63 -10.44
CA GLY A 346 -13.26 15.87 -11.69
C GLY A 346 -13.03 14.37 -11.58
N HIS A 347 -13.37 13.75 -10.44
CA HIS A 347 -13.08 12.34 -10.18
C HIS A 347 -13.73 11.38 -11.21
N ALA A 348 -13.01 10.33 -11.61
CA ALA A 348 -13.44 9.40 -12.66
C ALA A 348 -14.65 8.49 -12.27
N VAL A 349 -15.08 8.47 -11.01
CA VAL A 349 -15.98 7.43 -10.47
C VAL A 349 -17.09 8.01 -9.59
N LEU A 350 -16.75 8.88 -8.63
CA LEU A 350 -17.71 9.49 -7.71
C LEU A 350 -18.71 10.37 -8.45
N ARG A 351 -20.02 10.09 -8.32
CA ARG A 351 -21.09 10.84 -9.00
C ARG A 351 -21.62 12.04 -8.21
N ARG A 352 -21.17 12.20 -6.96
CA ARG A 352 -21.53 13.28 -6.03
C ARG A 352 -20.28 13.75 -5.29
N THR A 353 -20.40 14.83 -4.51
CA THR A 353 -19.36 15.26 -3.56
C THR A 353 -18.91 14.10 -2.68
N ASP A 354 -17.60 13.90 -2.56
CA ASP A 354 -17.03 12.93 -1.64
C ASP A 354 -17.49 13.24 -0.20
N PRO A 355 -18.09 12.30 0.53
CA PRO A 355 -18.50 12.53 1.92
C PRO A 355 -17.35 12.99 2.81
N ARG A 356 -16.11 12.57 2.52
CA ARG A 356 -14.93 13.01 3.28
C ARG A 356 -14.65 14.51 3.09
N PHE A 357 -14.90 15.05 1.90
CA PHE A 357 -14.87 16.50 1.67
C PHE A 357 -15.94 17.20 2.51
N THR A 358 -17.17 16.67 2.52
CA THR A 358 -18.27 17.24 3.30
C THR A 358 -17.97 17.27 4.79
N CYS A 359 -17.43 16.18 5.36
CA CYS A 359 -17.04 16.15 6.78
C CYS A 359 -15.94 17.17 7.11
N ALA A 360 -14.94 17.32 6.24
CA ALA A 360 -13.89 18.34 6.39
C ALA A 360 -14.49 19.76 6.38
N GLN A 361 -15.46 20.01 5.49
CA GLN A 361 -16.16 21.29 5.40
C GLN A 361 -16.98 21.59 6.66
N GLU A 362 -17.76 20.63 7.14
CA GLU A 362 -18.57 20.76 8.37
C GLU A 362 -17.67 20.96 9.61
N PHE A 363 -16.49 20.35 9.64
CA PHE A 363 -15.51 20.57 10.71
C PHE A 363 -14.96 22.00 10.68
N CYS A 364 -14.49 22.48 9.53
CA CYS A 364 -14.03 23.86 9.40
C CYS A 364 -15.15 24.88 9.67
N GLU A 365 -16.40 24.59 9.31
CA GLU A 365 -17.53 25.48 9.61
C GLU A 365 -17.74 25.65 11.12
N ARG A 366 -17.60 24.57 11.91
CA ARG A 366 -17.74 24.61 13.37
C ARG A 366 -16.54 25.25 14.07
N HIS A 367 -15.33 24.89 13.66
CA HIS A 367 -14.11 25.23 14.40
C HIS A 367 -13.36 26.44 13.82
N PHE A 368 -13.41 26.64 12.50
CA PHE A 368 -12.62 27.63 11.78
C PHE A 368 -13.43 28.45 10.74
N PRO A 369 -14.65 28.93 11.06
CA PRO A 369 -15.55 29.54 10.06
C PRO A 369 -15.01 30.83 9.42
N ASN A 370 -14.05 31.47 10.09
CA ASN A 370 -13.46 32.71 9.64
C ASN A 370 -12.16 32.54 8.84
N ASP A 371 -11.64 31.31 8.74
CA ASP A 371 -10.43 31.06 7.98
C ASP A 371 -10.61 31.41 6.50
N SER A 372 -9.62 32.09 5.94
CA SER A 372 -9.69 32.63 4.58
C SER A 372 -9.55 31.55 3.50
N LEU A 373 -8.80 30.47 3.77
CA LEU A 373 -8.67 29.36 2.84
C LEU A 373 -9.92 28.46 2.88
N TYR A 374 -10.49 28.24 4.06
CA TYR A 374 -11.79 27.57 4.20
C TYR A 374 -12.89 28.29 3.41
N LYS A 375 -13.00 29.62 3.56
CA LYS A 375 -13.94 30.42 2.77
C LYS A 375 -13.69 30.25 1.28
N LEU A 376 -12.43 30.26 0.84
CA LEU A 376 -12.07 30.07 -0.56
C LEU A 376 -12.48 28.70 -1.10
N VAL A 377 -12.24 27.62 -0.34
CA VAL A 377 -12.72 26.27 -0.67
C VAL A 377 -14.25 26.22 -0.76
N SER A 378 -14.95 26.90 0.16
CA SER A 378 -16.41 27.00 0.14
C SER A 378 -16.94 27.76 -1.08
N HIS A 379 -16.24 28.80 -1.54
CA HIS A 379 -16.56 29.46 -2.81
C HIS A 379 -16.32 28.52 -4.00
N LEU A 380 -15.20 27.81 -4.04
CA LEU A 380 -14.90 26.84 -5.11
C LEU A 380 -15.94 25.73 -5.19
N HIS A 381 -16.40 25.21 -4.06
CA HIS A 381 -17.42 24.16 -4.01
C HIS A 381 -18.75 24.59 -4.66
N LYS A 382 -19.11 25.88 -4.55
CA LYS A 382 -20.29 26.46 -5.21
C LYS A 382 -20.07 26.71 -6.70
N VAL A 383 -18.88 27.18 -7.07
CA VAL A 383 -18.60 27.74 -8.39
C VAL A 383 -18.10 26.71 -9.40
N VAL A 384 -17.22 25.79 -8.98
CA VAL A 384 -16.54 24.85 -9.89
C VAL A 384 -17.49 23.80 -10.49
N PRO A 385 -18.39 23.13 -9.71
CA PRO A 385 -19.19 22.07 -10.29
C PRO A 385 -20.12 22.51 -11.45
N PRO A 386 -20.83 23.65 -11.36
CA PRO A 386 -21.61 24.17 -12.49
C PRO A 386 -20.76 24.52 -13.72
N ILE A 387 -19.56 25.06 -13.52
CA ILE A 387 -18.64 25.40 -14.63
C ILE A 387 -18.21 24.12 -15.36
N LEU A 388 -17.71 23.12 -14.63
CA LEU A 388 -17.23 21.88 -15.22
C LEU A 388 -18.36 21.10 -15.91
N THR A 389 -19.58 21.13 -15.34
CA THR A 389 -20.78 20.58 -15.98
C THR A 389 -21.07 21.28 -17.31
N GLY A 390 -21.01 22.62 -17.33
CA GLY A 390 -21.27 23.42 -18.53
C GLY A 390 -20.27 23.20 -19.67
N LEU A 391 -19.05 22.72 -19.38
CA LEU A 391 -18.05 22.38 -20.40
C LEU A 391 -18.36 21.07 -21.15
N GLY A 392 -19.18 20.18 -20.58
CA GLY A 392 -19.54 18.88 -21.19
C GLY A 392 -18.39 17.87 -21.33
N LYS A 393 -17.20 18.16 -20.79
CA LYS A 393 -15.99 17.31 -20.88
C LYS A 393 -15.74 16.47 -19.63
N VAL A 394 -16.27 16.88 -18.48
CA VAL A 394 -16.05 16.23 -17.18
C VAL A 394 -17.30 15.46 -16.80
N GLN A 395 -17.19 14.14 -16.62
CA GLN A 395 -18.33 13.31 -16.29
C GLN A 395 -18.85 13.57 -14.86
N ASN A 396 -17.94 13.70 -13.89
CA ASN A 396 -18.31 13.99 -12.51
C ASN A 396 -17.56 15.23 -11.98
N PRO A 397 -18.23 16.38 -11.85
CA PRO A 397 -17.59 17.67 -11.59
C PRO A 397 -17.36 17.96 -10.10
N TRP A 398 -17.42 16.94 -9.24
CA TRP A 398 -17.46 17.09 -7.78
C TRP A 398 -16.06 17.02 -7.14
N PRO A 399 -15.88 17.64 -5.96
CA PRO A 399 -14.61 17.58 -5.26
C PRO A 399 -14.42 16.24 -4.51
N ASN A 400 -13.15 15.86 -4.32
CA ASN A 400 -12.71 14.77 -3.45
C ASN A 400 -12.16 15.30 -2.11
N VAL A 401 -11.74 14.40 -1.21
CA VAL A 401 -11.16 14.78 0.10
C VAL A 401 -9.96 15.74 -0.01
N ASP A 402 -9.09 15.56 -1.02
CA ASP A 402 -7.88 16.36 -1.20
C ASP A 402 -8.17 17.84 -1.48
N ALA A 403 -9.35 18.13 -2.03
CA ALA A 403 -9.81 19.50 -2.25
C ALA A 403 -10.01 20.30 -0.94
N HIS A 404 -9.98 19.63 0.23
CA HIS A 404 -10.23 20.26 1.53
C HIS A 404 -9.22 19.87 2.62
N SER A 405 -8.64 18.67 2.56
CA SER A 405 -7.76 18.15 3.61
C SER A 405 -6.57 19.08 3.90
N GLY A 406 -6.07 19.78 2.88
CA GLY A 406 -4.96 20.72 3.07
C GLY A 406 -5.29 21.95 3.92
N VAL A 407 -6.53 22.42 3.79
CA VAL A 407 -7.03 23.54 4.58
C VAL A 407 -7.22 23.15 6.04
N LEU A 408 -7.71 21.93 6.32
CA LEU A 408 -7.84 21.42 7.70
C LEU A 408 -6.51 21.47 8.48
N LEU A 409 -5.40 21.23 7.78
CA LEU A 409 -4.07 21.20 8.37
C LEU A 409 -3.44 22.60 8.47
N GLN A 410 -3.91 23.57 7.68
CA GLN A 410 -3.43 24.96 7.69
C GLN A 410 -4.20 25.88 8.63
N THR A 411 -5.37 25.48 9.14
CA THR A 411 -6.24 26.38 9.93
C THR A 411 -5.68 26.77 11.29
N ASP A 412 -4.54 26.19 11.72
CA ASP A 412 -3.77 26.70 12.86
C ASP A 412 -2.86 27.88 12.44
N GLN A 413 -2.84 28.95 13.23
CA GLN A 413 -2.49 30.32 12.80
C GLN A 413 -0.99 30.59 12.50
N ASN A 414 -0.14 29.56 12.41
CA ASN A 414 1.29 29.73 12.19
C ASN A 414 1.74 29.29 10.77
N SER A 415 1.67 30.25 9.85
CA SER A 415 1.93 30.12 8.41
C SER A 415 3.25 29.45 7.98
N THR A 416 4.27 29.36 8.83
CA THR A 416 5.57 28.74 8.50
C THR A 416 5.64 27.24 8.81
N GLU A 417 4.81 26.72 9.72
CA GLU A 417 4.72 25.27 10.03
C GLU A 417 3.67 24.54 9.15
N ASN A 418 2.76 25.32 8.57
CA ASN A 418 1.58 24.86 7.84
C ASN A 418 1.90 24.22 6.48
N ASP A 419 3.05 24.49 5.86
CA ASP A 419 3.44 23.85 4.60
C ASP A 419 3.87 22.38 4.79
N PHE A 420 4.12 21.98 6.05
CA PHE A 420 4.62 20.65 6.40
C PHE A 420 3.61 19.77 7.16
N LEU A 421 2.65 20.31 7.93
CA LEU A 421 1.52 19.50 8.40
C LEU A 421 0.78 18.83 7.22
N ASN A 422 0.69 19.54 6.09
CA ASN A 422 0.22 19.03 4.79
C ASN A 422 1.07 17.92 4.17
N ARG A 423 2.33 17.84 4.57
CA ARG A 423 3.23 16.75 4.18
C ARG A 423 3.17 15.62 5.22
N ILE A 424 2.93 15.90 6.50
CA ILE A 424 2.89 14.93 7.62
C ILE A 424 1.60 14.16 7.73
N ALA A 425 0.46 14.84 7.65
CA ALA A 425 -0.82 14.13 7.74
C ALA A 425 -0.94 13.12 6.59
N TYR A 426 -0.28 13.42 5.46
CA TYR A 426 -0.06 12.51 4.36
C TYR A 426 0.73 11.23 4.71
N TYR A 427 1.58 11.26 5.75
CA TYR A 427 2.40 10.13 6.21
C TYR A 427 1.61 9.07 6.98
N GLU A 428 0.41 9.42 7.45
CA GLU A 428 -0.46 8.51 8.20
C GLU A 428 -1.75 8.16 7.43
N GLU A 429 -1.89 8.64 6.20
CA GLU A 429 -2.89 8.10 5.28
C GLU A 429 -2.60 6.61 5.09
N TYR A 430 -3.64 5.79 5.22
CA TYR A 430 -3.62 4.35 4.96
C TYR A 430 -2.93 3.44 5.99
N VAL A 431 -2.49 3.96 7.13
CA VAL A 431 -1.82 3.19 8.22
C VAL A 431 -2.60 1.96 8.68
N TYR A 432 -3.94 2.05 8.69
CA TYR A 432 -4.81 1.00 9.22
C TYR A 432 -5.26 -0.02 8.16
N GLY A 433 -5.61 0.45 6.96
CA GLY A 433 -6.03 -0.42 5.86
C GLY A 433 -4.88 -1.24 5.29
N GLU A 434 -3.72 -0.63 5.12
CA GLU A 434 -2.59 -1.26 4.41
C GLU A 434 -1.83 -2.25 5.29
N ALA A 435 -1.66 -1.96 6.58
CA ALA A 435 -1.03 -2.88 7.53
C ALA A 435 -1.79 -4.21 7.72
N TYR A 436 -3.02 -4.33 7.19
CA TYR A 436 -3.86 -5.52 7.31
C TYR A 436 -4.41 -6.05 5.97
N GLN A 437 -3.82 -5.66 4.84
CA GLN A 437 -4.21 -6.25 3.56
C GLN A 437 -3.50 -7.59 3.30
N ARG A 438 -4.23 -8.66 3.69
CA ARG A 438 -4.12 -10.06 3.25
C ARG A 438 -3.06 -10.96 3.91
N GLU A 439 -3.33 -11.40 5.13
CA GLU A 439 -2.86 -12.72 5.63
C GLU A 439 -3.94 -13.59 6.31
N VAL A 440 -5.21 -13.19 6.28
CA VAL A 440 -6.28 -13.87 7.03
C VAL A 440 -6.85 -15.12 6.33
N LEU A 441 -6.50 -15.37 5.07
CA LEU A 441 -7.09 -16.48 4.30
C LEU A 441 -5.99 -17.42 3.78
N PRO A 442 -5.55 -18.42 4.59
CA PRO A 442 -4.65 -19.46 4.13
C PRO A 442 -5.32 -20.25 3.00
N GLU A 443 -4.71 -20.22 1.81
CA GLU A 443 -5.01 -21.24 0.81
C GLU A 443 -4.56 -22.61 1.32
N LEU A 444 -5.50 -23.56 1.31
CA LEU A 444 -5.23 -25.01 1.32
C LEU A 444 -4.84 -25.43 -0.10
N LYS A 445 -3.59 -25.84 -0.29
CA LYS A 445 -3.21 -26.99 -1.13
C LYS A 445 -1.74 -27.38 -0.87
N GLU A 446 -1.54 -28.67 -0.62
CA GLU A 446 -0.26 -29.36 -0.44
C GLU A 446 0.45 -29.67 -1.77
N ASN A 447 1.77 -29.93 -1.64
CA ASN A 447 2.77 -30.52 -2.56
C ASN A 447 3.42 -29.51 -3.53
N ASP A 448 4.75 -29.26 -3.53
CA ASP A 448 5.90 -30.19 -3.58
C ASP A 448 7.21 -29.56 -3.00
N PRO A 449 8.31 -30.32 -2.77
CA PRO A 449 9.42 -29.94 -1.87
C PRO A 449 10.62 -29.19 -2.50
N ALA A 450 11.25 -28.42 -1.60
CA ALA A 450 12.57 -27.76 -1.55
C ALA A 450 13.62 -27.94 -2.68
N SER A 451 14.35 -26.85 -2.96
CA SER A 451 15.79 -26.92 -3.26
C SER A 451 16.56 -25.73 -2.65
N THR A 452 17.45 -26.04 -1.72
CA THR A 452 18.46 -25.14 -1.15
C THR A 452 19.73 -25.17 -1.99
N THR A 453 20.32 -24.00 -2.26
CA THR A 453 21.75 -23.88 -2.60
C THR A 453 22.33 -22.58 -2.06
N THR A 454 23.38 -22.73 -1.27
CA THR A 454 24.26 -21.70 -0.70
C THR A 454 25.30 -21.25 -1.72
N THR A 455 25.64 -19.95 -1.78
CA THR A 455 26.88 -19.48 -2.40
C THR A 455 27.47 -18.28 -1.66
N THR A 456 28.79 -18.33 -1.51
CA THR A 456 29.67 -17.46 -0.74
C THR A 456 30.02 -16.15 -1.45
N ALA A 457 30.31 -15.13 -0.64
CA ALA A 457 30.61 -13.75 -1.03
C ALA A 457 31.90 -13.57 -1.86
N THR A 458 31.83 -12.63 -2.81
CA THR A 458 32.98 -11.89 -3.38
C THR A 458 32.62 -10.40 -3.43
N THR A 459 33.62 -9.56 -3.21
CA THR A 459 33.54 -8.14 -2.83
C THR A 459 32.76 -7.25 -3.80
N ALA A 460 31.78 -6.51 -3.25
CA ALA A 460 30.73 -5.77 -3.95
C ALA A 460 31.20 -4.60 -4.82
N GLU A 461 32.35 -4.00 -4.52
CA GLU A 461 32.77 -2.72 -5.14
C GLU A 461 33.29 -2.85 -6.58
N GLN A 462 33.67 -4.06 -7.05
CA GLN A 462 34.15 -4.25 -8.42
C GLN A 462 33.06 -4.75 -9.39
N VAL A 463 31.91 -5.17 -8.85
CA VAL A 463 30.78 -5.70 -9.65
C VAL A 463 29.85 -4.58 -10.10
N GLU A 464 29.70 -3.53 -9.30
CA GLU A 464 28.74 -2.44 -9.52
C GLU A 464 29.13 -1.55 -10.71
N ASP A 465 30.41 -1.22 -10.86
CA ASP A 465 30.91 -0.40 -11.98
C ASP A 465 30.88 -1.14 -13.34
N ALA A 466 31.09 -2.46 -13.34
CA ALA A 466 30.97 -3.29 -14.54
C ALA A 466 29.48 -3.50 -14.93
N TYR A 467 28.59 -3.59 -13.93
CA TYR A 467 27.15 -3.76 -14.13
C TYR A 467 26.50 -2.54 -14.79
N HIS A 468 26.86 -1.32 -14.36
CA HIS A 468 26.31 -0.10 -14.94
C HIS A 468 26.76 0.17 -16.39
N LEU A 469 27.98 -0.21 -16.75
CA LEU A 469 28.49 -0.06 -18.13
C LEU A 469 27.92 -1.12 -19.08
N GLY A 470 27.70 -2.35 -18.58
CA GLY A 470 27.06 -3.44 -19.32
C GLY A 470 25.57 -3.19 -19.61
N ILE A 471 24.83 -2.54 -18.71
CA ILE A 471 23.39 -2.31 -18.86
C ILE A 471 23.05 -1.42 -20.06
N LYS A 472 23.87 -0.41 -20.36
CA LYS A 472 23.49 0.59 -21.38
C LYS A 472 23.55 0.08 -22.82
N HIS A 473 24.32 -0.97 -23.11
CA HIS A 473 24.38 -1.60 -24.44
C HIS A 473 23.93 -3.06 -24.43
N GLY A 474 24.01 -3.74 -23.28
CA GLY A 474 23.40 -5.04 -23.03
C GLY A 474 21.87 -5.01 -23.13
N ALA A 475 21.20 -3.90 -22.80
CA ALA A 475 19.74 -3.79 -22.92
C ALA A 475 19.22 -3.94 -24.36
N LYS A 476 19.99 -3.51 -25.38
CA LYS A 476 19.59 -3.62 -26.79
C LYS A 476 19.76 -5.05 -27.32
N LEU A 477 20.80 -5.75 -26.88
CA LEU A 477 21.03 -7.16 -27.22
C LEU A 477 20.18 -8.11 -26.38
N ALA A 478 19.91 -7.78 -25.11
CA ALA A 478 18.97 -8.51 -24.27
C ALA A 478 17.52 -8.35 -24.76
N SER A 479 17.18 -7.23 -25.43
CA SER A 479 15.87 -7.10 -26.09
C SER A 479 15.80 -7.91 -27.38
N GLU A 480 16.84 -7.92 -28.23
CA GLU A 480 16.87 -8.79 -29.42
C GLU A 480 16.92 -10.28 -29.05
N PHE A 481 17.72 -10.66 -28.05
CA PHE A 481 17.78 -12.03 -27.54
C PHE A 481 16.48 -12.43 -26.82
N GLY A 482 15.95 -11.56 -25.96
CA GLY A 482 14.67 -11.76 -25.29
C GLY A 482 13.52 -11.94 -26.29
N PHE A 483 13.56 -11.22 -27.42
CA PHE A 483 12.63 -11.38 -28.53
C PHE A 483 12.71 -12.78 -29.17
N TYR A 484 13.89 -13.24 -29.60
CA TYR A 484 14.03 -14.57 -30.22
C TYR A 484 13.82 -15.72 -29.22
N TYR A 485 14.21 -15.54 -27.96
CA TYR A 485 13.99 -16.52 -26.89
C TYR A 485 12.51 -16.61 -26.51
N GLY A 486 11.82 -15.48 -26.39
CA GLY A 486 10.38 -15.41 -26.20
C GLY A 486 9.62 -16.08 -27.34
N MET A 487 9.95 -15.76 -28.60
CA MET A 487 9.37 -16.43 -29.76
C MET A 487 9.61 -17.94 -29.75
N ALA A 488 10.82 -18.40 -29.39
CA ALA A 488 11.13 -19.82 -29.33
C ALA A 488 10.30 -20.55 -28.26
N LEU A 489 10.16 -19.96 -27.06
CA LEU A 489 9.32 -20.51 -25.98
C LEU A 489 7.84 -20.53 -26.35
N GLU A 490 7.35 -19.50 -27.04
CA GLU A 490 5.96 -19.38 -27.45
C GLU A 490 5.64 -20.40 -28.56
N ILE A 491 6.51 -20.57 -29.56
CA ILE A 491 6.39 -21.62 -30.58
C ILE A 491 6.37 -23.02 -29.94
N ILE A 492 7.24 -23.28 -28.96
CA ILE A 492 7.29 -24.56 -28.23
C ILE A 492 5.98 -24.76 -27.45
N SER A 493 5.51 -23.73 -26.74
CA SER A 493 4.27 -23.78 -25.95
C SER A 493 3.03 -24.02 -26.82
N THR A 494 2.88 -23.28 -27.93
CA THR A 494 1.78 -23.44 -28.89
C THR A 494 1.80 -24.82 -29.55
N ARG A 495 2.98 -25.37 -29.86
CA ARG A 495 3.10 -26.70 -30.48
C ARG A 495 2.87 -27.84 -29.49
N GLN A 496 3.26 -27.69 -28.21
CA GLN A 496 2.92 -28.63 -27.14
C GLN A 496 1.42 -28.63 -26.82
N SER A 497 0.79 -27.46 -26.82
CA SER A 497 -0.67 -27.36 -26.66
C SER A 497 -1.42 -27.93 -27.88
N ASN A 498 -0.90 -27.77 -29.10
CA ASN A 498 -1.45 -28.42 -30.30
C ASN A 498 -1.23 -29.95 -30.34
N GLN A 499 -0.14 -30.50 -29.80
CA GLN A 499 0.00 -31.96 -29.64
C GLN A 499 -0.99 -32.53 -28.63
N ASN A 500 -1.23 -31.82 -27.52
CA ASN A 500 -2.25 -32.19 -26.54
C ASN A 500 -3.69 -32.04 -27.09
N ALA A 501 -3.95 -31.07 -27.98
CA ALA A 501 -5.22 -30.90 -28.66
C ALA A 501 -5.45 -31.91 -29.81
N SER A 502 -4.41 -32.23 -30.58
CA SER A 502 -4.46 -33.19 -31.71
C SER A 502 -4.58 -34.64 -31.23
N SER A 503 -4.12 -34.98 -30.02
CA SER A 503 -4.44 -36.26 -29.38
C SER A 503 -5.94 -36.45 -29.07
N LYS A 504 -6.73 -35.36 -29.10
CA LYS A 504 -8.18 -35.35 -28.88
C LYS A 504 -9.01 -35.09 -30.14
N LEU A 505 -8.41 -34.63 -31.25
CA LEU A 505 -9.10 -34.43 -32.54
C LEU A 505 -8.31 -35.06 -33.71
N SER A 506 -8.94 -36.09 -34.27
CA SER A 506 -8.79 -36.74 -35.59
C SER A 506 -7.53 -37.54 -35.96
N ALA A 507 -7.83 -38.72 -36.52
CA ALA A 507 -6.96 -39.66 -37.20
C ALA A 507 -6.64 -39.25 -38.66
N ASP A 508 -6.65 -37.95 -39.00
CA ASP A 508 -6.67 -37.49 -40.41
C ASP A 508 -5.54 -36.50 -40.77
N ILE A 509 -4.32 -36.68 -40.27
CA ILE A 509 -3.15 -35.95 -40.79
C ILE A 509 -2.00 -36.93 -41.07
N ASN A 510 -1.75 -37.17 -42.36
CA ASN A 510 -0.64 -37.93 -42.94
C ASN A 510 0.72 -37.31 -42.62
N THR A 511 1.18 -37.42 -41.37
CA THR A 511 2.57 -37.18 -41.00
C THR A 511 3.18 -38.49 -40.54
N THR A 512 4.19 -38.95 -41.28
CA THR A 512 4.91 -40.20 -40.98
C THR A 512 5.64 -40.09 -39.65
N GLU A 513 5.77 -41.21 -38.93
CA GLU A 513 6.42 -41.30 -37.61
C GLU A 513 7.89 -40.81 -37.66
N GLU A 514 8.55 -40.97 -38.81
CA GLU A 514 9.88 -40.39 -39.09
C GLU A 514 9.89 -38.86 -39.09
N GLN A 515 8.87 -38.20 -39.66
CA GLN A 515 8.79 -36.74 -39.68
C GLN A 515 8.55 -36.16 -38.28
N ARG A 516 7.72 -36.83 -37.45
CA ARG A 516 7.51 -36.42 -36.04
C ARG A 516 8.80 -36.56 -35.23
N THR A 517 9.54 -37.66 -35.44
CA THR A 517 10.80 -37.92 -34.74
C THR A 517 11.92 -36.95 -35.15
N LEU A 518 11.99 -36.60 -36.44
CA LEU A 518 12.93 -35.60 -36.95
C LEU A 518 12.63 -34.20 -36.40
N GLN A 519 11.34 -33.85 -36.30
CA GLN A 519 10.89 -32.57 -35.76
C GLN A 519 11.19 -32.45 -34.25
N SER A 520 10.89 -33.48 -33.45
CA SER A 520 11.23 -33.48 -32.02
C SER A 520 12.74 -33.40 -31.76
N ARG A 521 13.58 -33.99 -32.63
CA ARG A 521 15.05 -33.83 -32.54
C ARG A 521 15.50 -32.38 -32.81
N LYS A 522 14.87 -31.69 -33.77
CA LYS A 522 15.14 -30.26 -34.02
C LYS A 522 14.73 -29.39 -32.83
N ASP A 523 13.57 -29.66 -32.23
CA ASP A 523 13.07 -28.87 -31.09
C ASP A 523 13.97 -29.03 -29.85
N ILE A 524 14.47 -30.25 -29.59
CA ILE A 524 15.46 -30.52 -28.54
C ILE A 524 16.78 -29.78 -28.83
N GLN A 525 17.22 -29.74 -30.08
CA GLN A 525 18.44 -29.03 -30.48
C GLN A 525 18.31 -27.51 -30.27
N ILE A 526 17.15 -26.93 -30.58
CA ILE A 526 16.84 -25.50 -30.37
C ILE A 526 16.87 -25.19 -28.88
N TYR A 527 16.18 -25.98 -28.06
CA TYR A 527 16.11 -25.77 -26.61
C TYR A 527 17.50 -25.88 -25.98
N LYS A 528 18.27 -26.92 -26.33
CA LYS A 528 19.62 -27.12 -25.80
C LYS A 528 20.56 -25.98 -26.19
N THR A 529 20.49 -25.51 -27.43
CA THR A 529 21.34 -24.40 -27.90
C THR A 529 20.99 -23.07 -27.19
N ALA A 530 19.71 -22.81 -26.95
CA ALA A 530 19.27 -21.64 -26.21
C ALA A 530 19.67 -21.71 -24.72
N TYR A 531 19.54 -22.89 -24.12
CA TYR A 531 19.88 -23.14 -22.72
C TYR A 531 21.39 -23.05 -22.46
N ASP A 532 22.21 -23.68 -23.30
CA ASP A 532 23.68 -23.66 -23.15
C ASP A 532 24.24 -22.23 -23.28
N LEU A 533 23.65 -21.41 -24.15
CA LEU A 533 24.04 -20.00 -24.31
C LEU A 533 23.59 -19.14 -23.11
N HIS A 534 22.40 -19.41 -22.57
CA HIS A 534 21.92 -18.74 -21.36
C HIS A 534 22.82 -19.06 -20.17
N GLN A 535 23.19 -20.34 -19.97
CA GLN A 535 24.10 -20.76 -18.91
C GLN A 535 25.50 -20.14 -19.04
N TYR A 536 26.03 -20.04 -20.27
CA TYR A 536 27.34 -19.42 -20.50
C TYR A 536 27.35 -17.93 -20.11
N LEU A 537 26.33 -17.17 -20.53
CA LEU A 537 26.22 -15.72 -20.28
C LEU A 537 25.90 -15.37 -18.82
N THR A 538 25.25 -16.28 -18.09
CA THR A 538 24.91 -16.08 -16.67
C THR A 538 25.94 -16.69 -15.71
N SER A 539 26.91 -17.46 -16.22
CA SER A 539 27.98 -18.03 -15.40
C SER A 539 29.07 -17.01 -15.09
N SER A 540 29.61 -17.08 -13.87
CA SER A 540 30.75 -16.27 -13.43
C SER A 540 32.01 -16.51 -14.27
N HIS A 541 32.21 -17.72 -14.80
CA HIS A 541 33.33 -18.03 -15.70
C HIS A 541 33.19 -17.36 -17.07
N GLY A 542 31.98 -17.34 -17.67
CA GLY A 542 31.75 -16.65 -18.93
C GLY A 542 31.93 -15.13 -18.82
N LEU A 543 31.54 -14.55 -17.68
CA LEU A 543 31.79 -13.14 -17.38
C LEU A 543 33.29 -12.84 -17.22
N ILE A 544 34.05 -13.73 -16.56
CA ILE A 544 35.49 -13.61 -16.35
C ILE A 544 36.27 -13.76 -17.68
N ASP A 545 35.89 -14.67 -18.57
CA ASP A 545 36.51 -14.83 -19.90
C ASP A 545 36.28 -13.61 -20.79
N VAL A 546 35.10 -13.00 -20.69
CA VAL A 546 34.80 -11.73 -21.37
C VAL A 546 35.66 -10.60 -20.81
N LEU A 547 35.79 -10.47 -19.49
CA LEU A 547 36.57 -9.40 -18.86
C LEU A 547 38.09 -9.55 -19.09
N SER A 548 38.60 -10.78 -19.10
CA SER A 548 40.03 -11.07 -19.33
C SER A 548 40.47 -10.88 -20.79
N SER A 549 39.52 -10.89 -21.74
CA SER A 549 39.75 -10.53 -23.13
C SER A 549 39.93 -9.02 -23.35
N TYR A 550 39.62 -8.19 -22.34
CA TYR A 550 39.68 -6.72 -22.38
C TYR A 550 40.53 -6.13 -21.24
N PRO A 551 41.86 -6.32 -21.24
CA PRO A 551 42.75 -5.81 -20.19
C PRO A 551 42.79 -4.27 -20.09
N GLN A 552 42.26 -3.55 -21.09
CA GLN A 552 42.16 -2.09 -21.13
C GLN A 552 41.09 -1.53 -20.17
N LEU A 553 40.09 -2.33 -19.79
CA LEU A 553 39.00 -1.92 -18.88
C LEU A 553 39.50 -1.62 -17.46
N ASN A 554 40.70 -2.10 -17.10
CA ASN A 554 41.33 -1.82 -15.81
C ASN A 554 42.04 -0.44 -15.74
N LYS A 555 42.11 0.33 -16.84
CA LYS A 555 42.94 1.56 -16.89
C LYS A 555 42.33 2.80 -17.57
N SER A 556 41.05 2.82 -17.95
CA SER A 556 40.48 4.00 -18.61
C SER A 556 38.96 4.03 -18.53
N THR A 557 38.39 5.17 -18.13
CA THR A 557 36.94 5.46 -18.09
C THR A 557 36.32 5.77 -19.47
N SER A 558 37.06 5.60 -20.58
CA SER A 558 36.49 5.67 -21.92
C SER A 558 37.03 4.53 -22.80
N CYS A 559 36.25 3.46 -22.93
CA CYS A 559 36.45 2.44 -23.95
C CYS A 559 35.25 2.48 -24.90
N THR A 560 35.47 2.86 -26.17
CA THR A 560 34.46 2.76 -27.24
C THR A 560 34.59 1.39 -27.90
N PHE A 561 33.54 0.57 -27.81
CA PHE A 561 33.48 -0.74 -28.46
C PHE A 561 33.14 -0.59 -29.95
N ASP A 562 33.96 -1.18 -30.83
CA ASP A 562 33.65 -1.32 -32.26
C ASP A 562 32.84 -2.61 -32.45
N GLU A 563 31.52 -2.45 -32.65
CA GLU A 563 30.58 -3.55 -32.84
C GLU A 563 31.00 -4.51 -33.98
N ASN A 564 31.82 -4.10 -34.95
CA ASN A 564 32.19 -4.94 -36.08
C ASN A 564 33.41 -5.84 -35.84
N ASN A 565 34.24 -5.56 -34.82
CA ASN A 565 35.49 -6.28 -34.59
C ASN A 565 35.56 -7.07 -33.28
N ASP A 566 34.56 -6.95 -32.41
CA ASP A 566 34.53 -7.60 -31.10
C ASP A 566 34.13 -9.08 -31.18
N GLU A 567 35.01 -9.98 -30.71
CA GLU A 567 34.83 -11.44 -30.76
C GLU A 567 33.59 -11.94 -29.98
N LEU A 568 33.19 -11.24 -28.91
CA LEU A 568 31.98 -11.56 -28.16
C LEU A 568 30.73 -11.23 -28.98
N PHE A 569 30.71 -10.08 -29.63
CA PHE A 569 29.62 -9.69 -30.53
C PHE A 569 29.53 -10.61 -31.75
N LYS A 570 30.66 -11.08 -32.28
CA LYS A 570 30.69 -12.10 -33.34
C LYS A 570 30.08 -13.41 -32.84
N LEU A 571 30.43 -13.88 -31.65
CA LEU A 571 29.89 -15.12 -31.07
C LEU A 571 28.37 -15.05 -30.88
N ILE A 572 27.86 -13.96 -30.27
CA ILE A 572 26.42 -13.77 -30.05
C ILE A 572 25.66 -13.67 -31.37
N ARG A 573 26.17 -12.90 -32.35
CA ARG A 573 25.57 -12.85 -33.70
C ARG A 573 25.55 -14.20 -34.38
N ASN A 574 26.61 -14.99 -34.24
CA ASN A 574 26.68 -16.30 -34.89
C ASN A 574 25.66 -17.28 -34.29
N LYS A 575 25.47 -17.24 -32.97
CA LYS A 575 24.45 -18.03 -32.26
C LYS A 575 23.03 -17.57 -32.58
N ALA A 576 22.79 -16.25 -32.67
CA ALA A 576 21.51 -15.71 -33.11
C ALA A 576 21.18 -16.09 -34.56
N ARG A 577 22.18 -16.09 -35.46
CA ARG A 577 22.00 -16.58 -36.85
C ARG A 577 21.71 -18.08 -36.91
N GLN A 578 22.37 -18.90 -36.08
CA GLN A 578 22.05 -20.33 -35.96
C GLN A 578 20.61 -20.55 -35.49
N LEU A 579 20.14 -19.81 -34.48
CA LEU A 579 18.73 -19.86 -34.06
C LEU A 579 17.78 -19.43 -35.18
N LYS A 580 18.09 -18.33 -35.87
CA LYS A 580 17.30 -17.85 -37.01
C LYS A 580 17.23 -18.86 -38.16
N SER A 581 18.32 -19.56 -38.46
CA SER A 581 18.33 -20.61 -39.51
C SER A 581 17.57 -21.87 -39.09
N LEU A 582 17.55 -22.19 -37.79
CA LEU A 582 16.79 -23.33 -37.26
C LEU A 582 15.28 -23.07 -37.21
N LEU A 583 14.87 -21.81 -37.11
CA LEU A 583 13.46 -21.39 -37.02
C LEU A 583 12.75 -21.24 -38.37
N ASP A 584 13.49 -21.23 -39.50
CA ASP A 584 12.99 -21.08 -40.89
C ASP A 584 11.73 -20.19 -41.03
N ILE A 585 11.92 -18.91 -40.70
CA ILE A 585 10.86 -17.90 -40.44
C ILE A 585 9.88 -17.74 -41.62
N HIS A 586 10.31 -18.00 -42.86
CA HIS A 586 9.42 -17.91 -44.03
C HIS A 586 8.34 -19.01 -44.09
N SER A 587 8.55 -20.16 -43.44
CA SER A 587 7.51 -21.21 -43.39
C SER A 587 6.47 -20.94 -42.29
N ILE A 588 6.86 -20.22 -41.22
CA ILE A 588 5.99 -19.93 -40.08
C ILE A 588 4.95 -18.85 -40.43
N GLU A 589 5.32 -17.83 -41.21
CA GLU A 589 4.34 -16.86 -41.74
C GLU A 589 3.33 -17.53 -42.69
N TYR A 590 3.71 -18.59 -43.39
CA TYR A 590 2.81 -19.36 -44.25
C TYR A 590 1.85 -20.25 -43.46
N GLU A 591 2.31 -20.89 -42.37
CA GLU A 591 1.45 -21.70 -41.49
C GLU A 591 0.49 -20.83 -40.64
N MET A 592 0.93 -19.66 -40.15
CA MET A 592 0.06 -18.77 -39.36
C MET A 592 -1.04 -18.12 -40.20
N ASN A 593 -0.79 -17.83 -41.49
CA ASN A 593 -1.82 -17.30 -42.39
C ASN A 593 -2.85 -18.35 -42.85
N ASN A 594 -2.57 -19.65 -42.67
CA ASN A 594 -3.47 -20.75 -43.03
C ASN A 594 -4.29 -21.30 -41.84
N LEU A 595 -4.15 -20.70 -40.65
CA LEU A 595 -4.84 -21.13 -39.41
C LEU A 595 -6.08 -20.27 -39.06
N THR A 596 -6.73 -19.66 -40.05
CA THR A 596 -8.08 -19.09 -39.90
C THR A 596 -9.16 -20.08 -40.31
N PHE A 597 -9.72 -20.80 -39.33
CA PHE A 597 -11.12 -21.23 -39.31
C PHE A 597 -11.60 -21.47 -37.88
#